data_AF-A0A7M3ZUX7-F1
#
_entry.id   AF-A0A7M3ZUX7-F1
#
_cell.length_a   1.000
_cell.length_b   1.000
_cell.length_c   1.000
_cell.angle_alpha   90.00
_cell.angle_beta   90.00
_cell.angle_gamma   90.00
#
_symmetry.space_group_name_H-M   'P 1'
#
loop_
_entity.id
_entity.type
_entity.pdbx_description
1 polymer ?
#
loop_
_entity_poly.entity_id
_entity_poly.type
_entity_poly.pdbx_seq_one_letter_code
_entity_poly.pdbx_strand_id
1 'polypeptide(L)'
;KYFLGRRDSVGIIVYGDEVVSVDRDTGKKQLYVILTKLAGAVARGNIPLQVVVNRILPHINKGSPIIFLSNLEDDPTIVNALRDFRARDFDVTVLSPSSLEFEFDAKRIDRTGYEVMKTERDVLIGELRGLGVNIMDWEPDMLLSTALAGARGF
;
A
#
# COMPACT_ATOMS: atom_id res chain seq x y z
N LYS A 1 -13.45 -1.63 -16.62
CA LYS A 1 -12.20 -1.33 -17.36
C LYS A 1 -11.22 -0.72 -16.37
N TYR A 2 -10.02 -1.30 -16.20
CA TYR A 2 -8.98 -0.83 -15.27
C TYR A 2 -8.34 0.50 -15.71
N PHE A 3 -7.64 1.19 -14.81
CA PHE A 3 -7.08 2.54 -14.98
C PHE A 3 -6.37 2.78 -16.33
N LEU A 4 -5.33 2.00 -16.63
CA LEU A 4 -4.58 2.14 -17.89
C LEU A 4 -5.42 1.85 -19.14
N GLY A 5 -6.42 0.97 -19.03
CA GLY A 5 -7.37 0.67 -20.11
C GLY A 5 -8.41 1.78 -20.35
N ARG A 6 -8.62 2.67 -19.37
CA ARG A 6 -9.41 3.90 -19.49
C ARG A 6 -8.58 5.11 -19.92
N ARG A 7 -7.25 4.94 -20.08
CA ARG A 7 -6.26 6.01 -20.31
C ARG A 7 -6.10 6.95 -19.11
N ASP A 8 -6.34 6.46 -17.90
CA ASP A 8 -5.95 7.17 -16.69
C ASP A 8 -4.41 7.18 -16.57
N SER A 9 -3.82 8.30 -16.15
CA SER A 9 -2.37 8.42 -15.96
C SER A 9 -1.94 7.77 -14.65
N VAL A 10 -1.23 6.65 -14.75
CA VAL A 10 -0.78 5.82 -13.62
C VAL A 10 0.73 5.85 -13.50
N GLY A 11 1.23 6.14 -12.31
CA GLY A 11 2.64 5.99 -11.94
C GLY A 11 2.80 4.95 -10.84
N ILE A 12 4.02 4.52 -10.58
CA ILE A 12 4.34 3.60 -9.48
C ILE A 12 5.54 4.12 -8.71
N ILE A 13 5.51 3.99 -7.38
CA ILE A 13 6.65 4.21 -6.51
C ILE A 13 6.91 2.91 -5.76
N VAL A 14 8.15 2.45 -5.82
CA VAL A 14 8.65 1.35 -5.00
C VAL A 14 9.63 1.97 -4.00
N TYR A 15 9.47 1.63 -2.72
CA TYR A 15 10.31 2.14 -1.67
C TYR A 15 10.74 1.02 -0.72
N GLY A 16 11.91 1.19 -0.12
CA GLY A 16 12.50 0.21 0.79
C GLY A 16 13.90 0.63 1.24
N ASP A 17 14.92 0.31 0.45
CA ASP A 17 16.32 0.75 0.61
C ASP A 17 16.63 2.00 -0.23
N GLU A 18 15.91 2.15 -1.34
CA GLU A 18 15.83 3.36 -2.14
C GLU A 18 14.37 3.71 -2.46
N VAL A 19 14.13 4.94 -2.93
CA VAL A 19 12.83 5.36 -3.45
C VAL A 19 12.93 5.52 -4.95
N VAL A 20 12.32 4.60 -5.69
CA VAL A 20 12.30 4.65 -7.16
C VAL A 20 10.90 4.86 -7.68
N SER A 21 10.76 5.83 -8.57
CA SER A 21 9.51 6.20 -9.20
C SER A 21 9.51 5.88 -10.69
N VAL A 22 8.34 5.52 -11.20
CA VAL A 22 7.98 5.58 -12.62
C VAL A 22 6.94 6.68 -12.75
N ASP A 23 7.23 7.65 -13.60
CA ASP A 23 6.33 8.76 -13.85
C ASP A 23 5.00 8.30 -14.43
N ARG A 24 3.98 9.14 -14.24
CA ARG A 24 2.61 8.83 -14.66
C ARG A 24 2.50 8.90 -16.18
N ASP A 25 2.06 7.80 -16.79
CA ASP A 25 1.71 7.74 -18.22
C ASP A 25 0.49 6.83 -18.42
N THR A 26 0.06 6.61 -19.66
CA THR A 26 -1.20 5.95 -20.00
C THR A 26 -0.99 4.76 -20.94
N GLY A 27 -2.01 3.89 -21.02
CA GLY A 27 -2.10 2.84 -22.03
C GLY A 27 -1.13 1.67 -21.83
N LYS A 28 -1.00 0.85 -22.89
CA LYS A 28 -0.29 -0.44 -22.83
C LYS A 28 1.21 -0.29 -22.60
N LYS A 29 1.84 0.73 -23.19
CA LYS A 29 3.28 0.97 -23.01
C LYS A 29 3.60 1.20 -21.53
N GLN A 30 2.78 2.00 -20.85
CA GLN A 30 2.96 2.24 -19.42
C GLN A 30 2.80 0.97 -18.58
N LEU A 31 1.86 0.09 -18.93
CA LEU A 31 1.73 -1.21 -18.26
C LEU A 31 3.04 -2.01 -18.32
N TYR A 32 3.70 -2.07 -19.49
CA TYR A 32 4.98 -2.74 -19.61
C TYR A 32 6.06 -2.10 -18.75
N VAL A 33 6.16 -0.77 -18.72
CA VAL A 33 7.14 -0.05 -17.88
C VAL A 33 6.93 -0.38 -16.39
N ILE A 34 5.68 -0.35 -15.93
CA ILE A 34 5.33 -0.69 -14.54
C ILE A 34 5.70 -2.15 -14.23
N LEU A 35 5.33 -3.10 -15.10
CA LEU A 35 5.64 -4.53 -14.89
C LEU A 35 7.14 -4.79 -14.89
N THR A 36 7.90 -4.16 -15.78
CA THR A 36 9.37 -4.26 -15.79
C THR A 36 9.96 -3.70 -14.51
N LYS A 37 9.43 -2.59 -13.99
CA LYS A 37 9.91 -2.02 -12.73
C LYS A 37 9.60 -2.94 -11.54
N LEU A 38 8.40 -3.50 -11.47
CA LEU A 38 7.98 -4.44 -10.44
C LEU A 38 8.78 -5.74 -10.48
N ALA A 39 9.12 -6.25 -11.67
CA ALA A 39 9.92 -7.46 -11.82
C ALA A 39 11.33 -7.34 -11.22
N GLY A 40 11.86 -6.12 -11.09
CA GLY A 40 13.13 -5.84 -10.42
C GLY A 40 13.00 -5.37 -8.97
N ALA A 41 11.78 -5.27 -8.43
CA ALA A 41 11.57 -4.84 -7.06
C ALA A 41 11.97 -5.94 -6.07
N VAL A 42 12.68 -5.57 -5.01
CA VAL A 42 13.09 -6.49 -3.94
C VAL A 42 12.69 -5.88 -2.60
N ALA A 43 12.08 -6.68 -1.73
CA ALA A 43 11.72 -6.25 -0.38
C ALA A 43 12.99 -6.15 0.49
N ARG A 44 13.56 -4.94 0.58
CA ARG A 44 14.72 -4.61 1.41
C ARG A 44 14.63 -3.17 1.90
N GLY A 45 15.38 -2.87 2.97
CA GLY A 45 15.45 -1.53 3.55
C GLY A 45 14.24 -1.16 4.40
N ASN A 46 14.31 0.02 5.01
CA ASN A 46 13.38 0.50 6.03
C ASN A 46 13.11 2.01 5.90
N ILE A 47 13.17 2.56 4.68
CA ILE A 47 12.80 3.95 4.42
C ILE A 47 11.35 4.16 4.89
N PRO A 48 11.10 5.07 5.84
CA PRO A 48 9.75 5.33 6.32
C PRO A 48 8.85 5.93 5.23
N LEU A 49 7.57 5.56 5.24
CA LEU A 49 6.57 6.05 4.29
C LEU A 49 6.49 7.58 4.30
N GLN A 50 6.66 8.24 5.45
CA GLN A 50 6.68 9.70 5.54
C GLN A 50 7.71 10.36 4.62
N VAL A 51 8.89 9.74 4.45
CA VAL A 51 9.92 10.25 3.54
C VAL A 51 9.42 10.22 2.09
N VAL A 52 8.75 9.14 1.69
CA VAL A 52 8.15 8.98 0.37
C VAL A 52 7.03 9.99 0.16
N VAL A 53 6.13 10.12 1.13
CA VAL A 53 5.00 11.06 1.10
C VAL A 53 5.49 12.50 0.93
N ASN A 54 6.46 12.92 1.73
CA ASN A 54 7.06 14.26 1.65
C ASN A 54 7.68 14.54 0.27
N ARG A 55 8.27 13.52 -0.37
CA ARG A 55 8.87 13.64 -1.70
C ARG A 55 7.83 13.77 -2.80
N ILE A 56 6.73 13.03 -2.71
CA ILE A 56 5.78 12.88 -3.83
C ILE A 56 4.66 13.90 -3.78
N LEU A 57 4.24 14.31 -2.59
CA LEU A 57 3.11 15.22 -2.36
C LEU A 57 3.19 16.53 -3.16
N PRO A 58 4.36 17.16 -3.38
CA PRO A 58 4.46 18.36 -4.22
C PRO A 58 4.23 18.10 -5.72
N HIS A 59 4.36 16.85 -6.17
CA HIS A 59 4.44 16.47 -7.58
C HIS A 59 3.18 15.71 -8.08
N ILE A 60 2.18 15.50 -7.22
CA ILE A 60 0.96 14.75 -7.56
C ILE A 60 -0.27 15.65 -7.51
N ASN A 61 -1.20 15.43 -8.45
CA ASN A 61 -2.44 16.19 -8.53
C ASN A 61 -3.39 15.82 -7.39
N LYS A 62 -3.93 16.82 -6.68
CA LYS A 62 -4.98 16.64 -5.67
C LYS A 62 -6.15 15.82 -6.21
N GLY A 63 -6.77 15.01 -5.35
CA GLY A 63 -7.86 14.12 -5.72
C GLY A 63 -7.46 12.91 -6.58
N SER A 64 -6.16 12.72 -6.85
CA SER A 64 -5.70 11.46 -7.48
C SER A 64 -5.94 10.29 -6.51
N PRO A 65 -6.37 9.12 -7.00
CA PRO A 65 -6.40 7.92 -6.17
C PRO A 65 -4.97 7.49 -5.83
N ILE A 66 -4.73 7.20 -4.55
CA ILE A 66 -3.49 6.63 -4.01
C ILE A 66 -3.80 5.19 -3.59
N ILE A 67 -3.08 4.24 -4.19
CA ILE A 67 -3.14 2.83 -3.80
C ILE A 67 -1.82 2.51 -3.11
N PHE A 68 -1.89 2.14 -1.85
CA PHE A 68 -0.74 1.79 -1.02
C PHE A 68 -0.75 0.30 -0.73
N LEU A 69 0.29 -0.43 -1.14
CA LEU A 69 0.43 -1.87 -0.87
C LEU A 69 1.50 -2.05 0.21
N SER A 70 1.11 -2.55 1.38
CA SER A 70 2.02 -2.75 2.51
C SER A 70 1.42 -3.70 3.54
N ASN A 71 2.25 -4.55 4.15
CA ASN A 71 1.86 -5.35 5.31
C ASN A 71 1.55 -4.53 6.57
N LEU A 72 1.76 -3.20 6.57
CA LEU A 72 1.52 -2.30 7.70
C LEU A 72 2.34 -2.62 8.96
N GLU A 73 3.52 -3.22 8.77
CA GLU A 73 4.44 -3.58 9.85
C GLU A 73 5.69 -2.68 9.79
N ASP A 74 6.38 -2.55 10.93
CA ASP A 74 7.72 -1.97 11.06
C ASP A 74 7.94 -0.53 10.54
N ASP A 75 6.87 0.26 10.35
CA ASP A 75 6.96 1.69 10.02
C ASP A 75 6.08 2.55 10.95
N PRO A 76 6.66 3.23 11.95
CA PRO A 76 5.91 4.05 12.90
C PRO A 76 5.34 5.33 12.28
N THR A 77 5.68 5.63 11.01
CA THR A 77 5.26 6.85 10.34
C THR A 77 4.01 6.68 9.47
N ILE A 78 3.53 5.44 9.28
CA ILE A 78 2.38 5.10 8.41
C ILE A 78 1.18 6.00 8.70
N VAL A 79 0.79 6.13 9.97
CA VAL A 79 -0.39 6.90 10.37
C VAL A 79 -0.27 8.37 9.93
N ASN A 80 0.87 9.01 10.21
CA ASN A 80 1.10 10.41 9.85
C ASN A 80 1.18 10.59 8.33
N ALA A 81 1.87 9.69 7.64
CA ALA A 81 2.04 9.75 6.20
C ALA A 81 0.70 9.59 5.46
N LEU A 82 -0.16 8.66 5.90
CA LEU A 82 -1.50 8.48 5.32
C LEU A 82 -2.46 9.61 5.72
N ARG A 83 -2.31 10.18 6.92
CA ARG A 83 -3.04 11.39 7.33
C ARG A 83 -2.72 12.57 6.41
N ASP A 84 -1.47 12.75 6.01
CA ASP A 84 -1.06 13.85 5.11
C ASP A 84 -1.70 13.74 3.72
N PHE A 85 -1.87 12.53 3.19
CA PHE A 85 -2.65 12.32 1.97
C PHE A 85 -4.12 12.69 2.18
N ARG A 86 -4.75 12.18 3.25
CA ARG A 86 -6.16 12.44 3.55
C ARG A 86 -6.44 13.92 3.78
N ALA A 87 -5.55 14.63 4.46
CA ALA A 87 -5.64 16.07 4.70
C ALA A 87 -5.56 16.93 3.43
N ARG A 88 -5.14 16.35 2.29
CA ARG A 88 -5.06 17.00 0.98
C ARG A 88 -6.09 16.44 -0.02
N ASP A 89 -7.15 15.80 0.48
CA ASP A 89 -8.27 15.25 -0.29
C ASP A 89 -7.87 14.15 -1.28
N PHE A 90 -6.78 13.42 -1.03
CA PHE A 90 -6.47 12.21 -1.79
C PHE A 90 -7.39 11.07 -1.37
N ASP A 91 -7.89 10.32 -2.35
CA ASP A 91 -8.60 9.06 -2.11
C ASP A 91 -7.57 7.96 -1.86
N VAL A 92 -7.45 7.50 -0.62
CA VAL A 92 -6.40 6.57 -0.20
C VAL A 92 -7.02 5.20 0.04
N THR A 93 -6.54 4.21 -0.72
CA THR A 93 -6.80 2.80 -0.50
C THR A 93 -5.52 2.09 -0.11
N VAL A 94 -5.55 1.34 0.99
CA VAL A 94 -4.47 0.45 1.41
C VAL A 94 -4.87 -0.98 1.12
N LEU A 95 -4.02 -1.68 0.38
CA LEU A 95 -4.04 -3.12 0.24
C LEU A 95 -3.04 -3.67 1.24
N SER A 96 -3.51 -4.38 2.26
CA SER A 96 -2.66 -4.89 3.32
C SER A 96 -2.60 -6.41 3.35
N PRO A 97 -1.60 -7.02 2.69
CA PRO A 97 -1.33 -8.45 2.85
C PRO A 97 -0.80 -8.71 4.25
N SER A 98 -1.50 -9.53 5.05
CA SER A 98 -1.02 -9.94 6.37
C SER A 98 0.09 -11.00 6.25
N SER A 99 1.18 -10.83 7.01
CA SER A 99 2.27 -11.82 7.16
C SER A 99 2.08 -12.73 8.38
N LEU A 100 1.15 -12.41 9.29
CA LEU A 100 1.11 -13.01 10.63
C LEU A 100 0.93 -14.53 10.62
N GLU A 101 0.00 -15.05 9.81
CA GLU A 101 -0.23 -16.49 9.69
C GLU A 101 1.03 -17.22 9.18
N PHE A 102 1.70 -16.63 8.18
CA PHE A 102 2.92 -17.20 7.62
C PHE A 102 4.08 -17.22 8.64
N GLU A 103 4.22 -16.15 9.44
CA GLU A 103 5.23 -16.07 10.50
C GLU A 103 4.96 -17.09 11.63
N PHE A 104 3.69 -17.29 11.98
CA PHE A 104 3.27 -18.26 13.00
C PHE A 104 3.47 -19.70 12.55
N ASP A 105 3.02 -20.05 11.34
CA ASP A 105 3.20 -21.38 10.75
C ASP A 105 4.69 -21.74 10.57
N ALA A 106 5.51 -20.74 10.22
CA ALA A 106 6.96 -20.88 10.14
C ALA A 106 7.64 -20.96 11.52
N LYS A 107 6.89 -20.89 12.63
CA LYS A 107 7.37 -20.90 14.02
C LYS A 107 8.37 -19.78 14.31
N ARG A 108 8.27 -18.64 13.62
CA ARG A 108 9.10 -17.44 13.87
C ARG A 108 8.55 -16.60 15.01
N ILE A 109 7.25 -16.71 15.27
CA ILE A 109 6.56 -16.14 16.44
C ILE A 109 5.86 -17.26 17.21
N ASP A 110 5.76 -17.11 18.53
CA ASP A 110 4.96 -18.01 19.37
C ASP A 110 3.50 -17.56 19.40
N ARG A 111 2.65 -18.34 20.08
CA ARG A 111 1.23 -18.01 20.19
C ARG A 111 0.99 -16.67 20.87
N THR A 112 1.79 -16.33 21.88
CA THR A 112 1.66 -15.05 22.58
C THR A 112 1.99 -13.88 21.65
N GLY A 113 3.11 -13.98 20.92
CA GLY A 113 3.52 -13.00 19.93
C GLY A 113 2.49 -12.82 18.83
N TYR A 114 1.93 -13.92 18.29
CA TYR A 114 0.85 -13.86 17.30
C TYR A 114 -0.36 -13.06 17.79
N GLU A 115 -0.87 -13.34 19.00
CA GLU A 115 -2.05 -12.62 19.53
C GLU A 115 -1.77 -11.14 19.78
N VAL A 116 -0.55 -10.80 20.25
CA VAL A 116 -0.13 -9.40 20.44
C VAL A 116 -0.07 -8.67 19.10
N MET A 117 0.65 -9.22 18.12
CA MET A 117 0.82 -8.57 16.81
C MET A 117 -0.50 -8.46 16.05
N LYS A 118 -1.39 -9.46 16.17
CA LYS A 118 -2.76 -9.39 15.65
C LYS A 118 -3.55 -8.24 16.27
N THR A 119 -3.47 -8.09 17.59
CA THR A 119 -4.14 -6.99 18.32
C THR A 119 -3.57 -5.63 17.90
N GLU A 120 -2.25 -5.49 17.82
CA GLU A 120 -1.59 -4.25 17.37
C GLU A 120 -2.00 -3.86 15.94
N ARG A 121 -2.06 -4.86 15.04
CA ARG A 121 -2.55 -4.69 13.67
C ARG A 121 -4.00 -4.22 13.65
N ASP A 122 -4.89 -4.82 14.44
CA ASP A 122 -6.30 -4.44 14.51
C ASP A 122 -6.47 -2.99 14.99
N VAL A 123 -5.68 -2.57 15.98
CA VAL A 123 -5.65 -1.17 16.46
C VAL A 123 -5.19 -0.23 15.34
N LEU A 124 -4.09 -0.55 14.66
CA LEU A 124 -3.57 0.27 13.57
C LEU A 124 -4.59 0.40 12.42
N ILE A 125 -5.20 -0.70 12.00
CA ILE A 125 -6.25 -0.69 10.97
C ILE A 125 -7.44 0.16 11.43
N GLY A 126 -7.84 0.03 12.70
CA GLY A 126 -8.89 0.86 13.30
C GLY A 126 -8.57 2.36 13.23
N GLU A 127 -7.35 2.74 13.59
CA GLU A 127 -6.89 4.13 13.51
C GLU A 127 -6.89 4.65 12.07
N LEU A 128 -6.35 3.90 11.12
CA LEU A 128 -6.31 4.29 9.71
C LEU A 128 -7.72 4.43 9.10
N ARG A 129 -8.64 3.52 9.44
CA ARG A 129 -10.06 3.64 9.06
C ARG A 129 -10.69 4.91 9.65
N GLY A 130 -10.34 5.27 10.88
CA GLY A 130 -10.75 6.52 11.52
C GLY A 130 -10.29 7.78 10.77
N LEU A 131 -9.17 7.71 10.04
CA LEU A 131 -8.69 8.77 9.14
C LEU A 131 -9.41 8.80 7.77
N GLY A 132 -10.39 7.91 7.56
CA GLY A 132 -11.09 7.75 6.28
C GLY A 132 -10.25 7.08 5.20
N VAL A 133 -9.22 6.32 5.59
CA VAL A 133 -8.46 5.47 4.68
C VAL A 133 -9.26 4.20 4.41
N ASN A 134 -9.39 3.82 3.13
CA ASN A 134 -10.01 2.56 2.75
C ASN A 134 -9.00 1.41 2.92
N ILE A 135 -9.18 0.58 3.95
CA ILE A 135 -8.29 -0.56 4.21
C ILE A 135 -8.92 -1.85 3.69
N MET A 136 -8.23 -2.50 2.76
CA MET A 136 -8.47 -3.90 2.40
C MET A 136 -7.44 -4.77 3.11
N ASP A 137 -7.86 -5.39 4.19
CA ASP A 137 -7.07 -6.46 4.81
C ASP A 137 -7.23 -7.71 3.96
N TRP A 138 -6.14 -8.17 3.38
CA TRP A 138 -6.13 -9.20 2.35
C TRP A 138 -5.26 -10.36 2.80
N GLU A 139 -5.80 -11.57 2.77
CA GLU A 139 -5.01 -12.78 2.99
C GLU A 139 -4.37 -13.21 1.65
N PRO A 140 -3.05 -13.43 1.57
CA PRO A 140 -2.37 -13.69 0.30
C PRO A 140 -2.86 -14.90 -0.51
N ASP A 141 -3.54 -15.85 0.14
CA ASP A 141 -4.18 -17.03 -0.46
C ASP A 141 -5.55 -16.72 -1.08
N MET A 142 -6.17 -15.60 -0.73
CA MET A 142 -7.36 -15.09 -1.39
C MET A 142 -7.00 -14.46 -2.75
N LEU A 143 -7.83 -14.70 -3.77
CA LEU A 143 -7.69 -13.99 -5.05
C LEU A 143 -7.84 -12.47 -4.84
N LEU A 144 -6.85 -11.69 -5.28
CA LEU A 144 -6.85 -10.23 -5.17
C LEU A 144 -8.12 -9.59 -5.78
N SER A 145 -8.66 -10.15 -6.86
CA SER A 145 -9.93 -9.69 -7.46
C SER A 145 -11.10 -9.79 -6.49
N THR A 146 -11.11 -10.79 -5.61
CA THR A 146 -12.13 -10.98 -4.57
C THR A 146 -11.97 -9.94 -3.47
N ALA A 147 -10.73 -9.69 -3.04
CA ALA A 147 -10.44 -8.65 -2.06
C ALA A 147 -10.82 -7.25 -2.59
N LEU A 148 -10.48 -6.95 -3.85
CA LEU A 148 -10.82 -5.68 -4.51
C LEU A 148 -12.32 -5.48 -4.72
N ALA A 149 -13.09 -6.55 -4.95
CA ALA A 149 -14.55 -6.46 -5.12
C ALA A 149 -15.29 -6.03 -3.84
N GLY A 150 -14.69 -6.28 -2.67
CA GLY A 150 -15.21 -5.82 -1.37
C GLY A 150 -14.99 -4.33 -1.11
N ALA A 151 -14.11 -3.67 -1.88
CA ALA A 151 -13.80 -2.26 -1.71
C ALA A 151 -14.52 -1.39 -2.72
N ARG A 152 -15.05 -0.26 -2.24
CA ARG A 152 -15.70 0.73 -3.09
C ARG A 152 -14.67 1.33 -4.05
N GLY A 153 -15.00 1.38 -5.35
CA GLY A 153 -14.35 2.29 -6.31
C GLY A 153 -13.45 1.68 -7.40
N PHE A 154 -13.32 0.35 -7.50
CA PHE A 154 -12.51 -0.33 -8.53
C PHE A 154 -13.34 -0.98 -9.65
#